data_AF-A0A9N9MAJ7-F1
#
_entry.id   AF-A0A9N9MAJ7-F1
#
_cell.length_a   1.000
_cell.length_b   1.000
_cell.length_c   1.000
_cell.angle_alpha   90.00
_cell.angle_beta   90.00
_cell.angle_gamma   90.00
#
_symmetry.space_group_name_H-M   'P 1'
#
loop_
_entity.id
_entity.type
_entity.pdbx_description
1 polymer ?
#
loop_
_entity_poly.entity_id
_entity_poly.type
_entity_poly.pdbx_seq_one_letter_code
_entity_poly.pdbx_strand_id
1 'polypeptide(L)'
;MAELEAKLKRKRAVLKGKVTVAYNFINKLVDQTPDNQTLHEVEIRLERLVGLLDNFQEVQSQIEEIVPLGNLDAETGEWGAFENSYYKTVAYYKTILDDNQPSNLLDNNSSARTESDRLELSQNSVI
;
A
#
# COMPACT_ATOMS: atom_id res chain seq x y z
N MET A 1 34.43 1.75 -11.24
CA MET A 1 33.06 2.13 -11.66
C MET A 1 32.20 0.91 -11.95
N ALA A 2 32.54 0.06 -12.93
CA ALA A 2 31.73 -1.11 -13.30
C ALA A 2 31.47 -2.11 -12.15
N GLU A 3 32.45 -2.36 -11.28
CA GLU A 3 32.28 -3.26 -10.12
C GLU A 3 31.30 -2.71 -9.07
N LEU A 4 31.35 -1.40 -8.83
CA LEU A 4 30.44 -0.72 -7.90
C LEU A 4 29.00 -0.74 -8.44
N GLU A 5 28.82 -0.44 -9.72
CA GLU A 5 27.53 -0.51 -10.40
C GLU A 5 26.94 -1.92 -10.30
N ALA A 6 27.73 -2.95 -10.59
CA ALA A 6 27.29 -4.34 -10.48
C ALA A 6 26.87 -4.72 -9.04
N LYS A 7 27.61 -4.24 -8.03
CA LYS A 7 27.29 -4.47 -6.61
C LYS A 7 25.97 -3.79 -6.23
N LEU A 8 25.75 -2.56 -6.66
CA LEU A 8 24.51 -1.82 -6.39
C LEU A 8 23.30 -2.45 -7.10
N LYS A 9 23.44 -2.81 -8.38
CA LYS A 9 22.40 -3.54 -9.13
C LYS A 9 22.04 -4.87 -8.48
N ARG A 10 23.02 -5.58 -7.90
CA ARG A 10 22.75 -6.78 -7.10
C ARG A 10 21.95 -6.46 -5.83
N LYS A 11 22.29 -5.42 -5.08
CA LYS A 11 21.51 -4.98 -3.92
C LYS A 11 20.06 -4.65 -4.32
N ARG A 12 19.88 -3.91 -5.41
CA ARG A 12 18.57 -3.58 -5.97
C ARG A 12 17.76 -4.84 -6.29
N ALA A 13 18.38 -5.81 -6.96
CA ALA A 13 17.73 -7.08 -7.27
C ALA A 13 17.27 -7.86 -6.01
N VAL A 14 18.05 -7.83 -4.93
CA VAL A 14 17.65 -8.43 -3.66
C VAL A 14 16.41 -7.75 -3.07
N LEU A 15 16.33 -6.42 -3.14
CA LEU A 15 15.17 -5.66 -2.67
C LEU A 15 13.91 -5.98 -3.51
N LYS A 16 14.03 -6.04 -4.85
CA LYS A 16 12.96 -6.52 -5.74
C LYS A 16 12.48 -7.91 -5.33
N GLY A 17 13.42 -8.83 -5.07
CA GLY A 17 13.12 -10.19 -4.63
C GLY A 17 12.33 -10.25 -3.32
N LYS A 18 12.60 -9.34 -2.36
CA LYS A 18 11.82 -9.26 -1.11
C LYS A 18 10.36 -8.89 -1.38
N VAL A 19 10.10 -7.91 -2.26
CA VAL A 19 8.72 -7.56 -2.66
C VAL A 19 8.05 -8.74 -3.35
N THR A 20 8.74 -9.42 -4.27
CA THR A 20 8.20 -10.60 -4.96
C THR A 20 7.81 -11.71 -3.99
N VAL A 21 8.66 -12.02 -3.00
CA VAL A 21 8.35 -13.03 -1.98
C VAL A 21 7.14 -12.62 -1.14
N ALA A 22 7.05 -11.35 -0.75
CA ALA A 22 5.91 -10.83 0.01
C ALA A 22 4.62 -10.88 -0.82
N TYR A 23 4.67 -10.50 -2.10
CA TYR A 23 3.56 -10.59 -3.04
C TYR A 23 3.09 -12.03 -3.20
N ASN A 24 4.02 -12.97 -3.43
CA ASN A 24 3.68 -14.38 -3.62
C ASN A 24 3.04 -15.01 -2.38
N PHE A 25 3.37 -14.55 -1.19
CA PHE A 25 2.70 -14.97 0.03
C PHE A 25 1.26 -14.45 0.06
N ILE A 26 1.07 -13.13 -0.07
CA ILE A 26 -0.25 -12.52 0.11
C ILE A 26 -1.22 -12.89 -1.02
N ASN A 27 -0.70 -13.07 -2.24
CA ASN A 27 -1.49 -13.48 -3.40
C ASN A 27 -2.06 -14.90 -3.26
N LYS A 28 -1.49 -15.75 -2.39
CA LYS A 28 -2.08 -17.07 -2.11
C LYS A 28 -3.35 -16.97 -1.25
N LEU A 29 -3.57 -15.84 -0.59
CA LEU A 29 -4.66 -15.65 0.37
C LEU A 29 -5.87 -14.91 -0.23
N VAL A 30 -5.78 -14.38 -1.46
CA VAL A 30 -6.81 -13.54 -2.10
C VAL A 30 -8.18 -14.23 -2.21
N ASP A 31 -8.20 -15.56 -2.33
CA ASP A 31 -9.43 -16.35 -2.44
C ASP A 31 -9.63 -17.29 -1.24
N GLN A 32 -8.96 -17.01 -0.12
CA GLN A 32 -8.99 -17.83 1.08
C GLN A 32 -9.56 -17.04 2.25
N THR A 33 -10.18 -17.73 3.20
CA THR A 33 -10.51 -17.16 4.51
C THR A 33 -9.36 -17.54 5.45
N PRO A 34 -8.39 -16.64 5.67
CA PRO A 34 -7.25 -16.93 6.53
C PRO A 34 -7.71 -17.15 7.97
N ASP A 35 -7.07 -18.07 8.68
CA ASP A 35 -7.26 -18.21 10.12
C ASP A 35 -6.51 -17.10 10.88
N ASN A 36 -6.75 -17.00 12.20
CA ASN A 36 -6.12 -15.98 13.03
C ASN A 36 -4.59 -16.06 13.02
N GLN A 37 -4.02 -17.26 12.89
CA GLN A 37 -2.56 -17.42 12.80
C GLN A 37 -2.03 -16.82 11.50
N THR A 38 -2.71 -17.10 10.38
CA THR A 38 -2.35 -16.54 9.07
C THR A 38 -2.48 -15.03 9.06
N LEU A 39 -3.54 -14.47 9.66
CA LEU A 39 -3.70 -13.02 9.79
C LEU A 39 -2.56 -12.38 10.58
N HIS A 40 -2.11 -13.02 11.67
CA HIS A 40 -0.95 -12.54 12.41
C HIS A 40 0.36 -12.62 11.59
N GLU A 41 0.54 -13.67 10.78
CA GLU A 41 1.66 -13.73 9.84
C GLU A 41 1.61 -12.61 8.79
N VAL A 42 0.41 -12.24 8.32
CA VAL A 42 0.19 -11.12 7.39
C VAL A 42 0.66 -9.81 8.05
N GLU A 43 0.27 -9.53 9.30
CA GLU A 43 0.71 -8.34 10.04
C GLU A 43 2.24 -8.27 10.16
N ILE A 44 2.87 -9.35 10.66
CA ILE A 44 4.34 -9.40 10.83
C ILE A 44 5.06 -9.18 9.50
N ARG A 45 4.56 -9.78 8.42
CA ARG A 45 5.17 -9.63 7.10
C ARG A 45 4.96 -8.23 6.52
N LEU A 46 3.82 -7.59 6.78
CA LEU A 46 3.58 -6.20 6.41
C LEU A 46 4.56 -5.27 7.11
N GLU A 47 4.81 -5.45 8.40
CA GLU A 47 5.80 -4.68 9.15
C GLU A 47 7.21 -4.82 8.54
N ARG A 48 7.57 -6.01 8.05
CA ARG A 48 8.86 -6.24 7.39
C ARG A 48 9.00 -5.56 6.03
N LEU A 49 7.91 -5.07 5.43
CA LEU A 49 7.96 -4.26 4.22
C LEU A 49 8.26 -2.78 4.54
N VAL A 50 8.10 -2.35 5.79
CA VAL A 50 8.41 -0.97 6.20
C VAL A 50 9.89 -0.66 5.93
N GLY A 51 10.13 0.51 5.33
CA GLY A 51 11.48 0.96 4.95
C GLY A 51 12.06 0.25 3.73
N LEU A 52 11.38 -0.73 3.12
CA LEU A 52 11.88 -1.39 1.92
C LEU A 52 11.91 -0.44 0.71
N LEU A 53 10.93 0.47 0.64
CA LEU A 53 10.89 1.53 -0.38
C LEU A 53 12.07 2.50 -0.21
N ASP A 54 12.32 2.99 1.00
CA ASP A 54 13.43 3.90 1.29
C ASP A 54 14.78 3.25 0.99
N ASN A 55 14.96 1.99 1.38
CA ASN A 55 16.17 1.23 1.07
C ASN A 55 16.39 1.06 -0.45
N PHE A 56 15.31 0.90 -1.21
CA PHE A 56 15.40 0.84 -2.67
C PHE A 56 15.77 2.20 -3.24
N GLN A 57 15.15 3.27 -2.75
CA GLN A 57 15.44 4.65 -3.17
C GLN A 57 16.91 4.99 -2.93
N GLU A 58 17.45 4.65 -1.76
CA GLU A 58 18.86 4.89 -1.44
C GLU A 58 19.79 4.18 -2.43
N VAL A 59 19.55 2.91 -2.71
CA VAL A 59 20.35 2.14 -3.68
C VAL A 59 20.18 2.67 -5.09
N GLN A 60 18.96 3.09 -5.46
CA GLN A 60 18.62 3.63 -6.76
C GLN A 60 19.35 4.96 -7.01
N SER A 61 19.33 5.89 -6.06
CA SER A 61 20.06 7.16 -6.16
C SER A 61 21.56 6.93 -6.32
N GLN A 62 22.14 5.98 -5.58
CA GLN A 62 23.55 5.61 -5.75
C GLN A 62 23.88 5.05 -7.15
N ILE A 63 22.91 4.40 -7.82
CA ILE A 63 23.07 3.92 -9.20
C ILE A 63 23.00 5.11 -10.17
N GLU A 64 22.00 5.97 -10.02
CA GLU A 64 21.78 7.15 -10.87
C GLU A 64 22.97 8.12 -10.86
N GLU A 65 23.68 8.23 -9.74
CA GLU A 65 24.90 9.03 -9.62
C GLU A 65 26.09 8.51 -10.46
N ILE A 66 26.13 7.21 -10.76
CA ILE A 66 27.31 6.57 -11.37
C ILE A 66 27.08 6.06 -12.78
N VAL A 67 25.83 5.91 -13.22
CA VAL A 67 25.51 5.47 -14.59
C VAL A 67 25.65 6.63 -15.59
N PRO A 68 25.98 6.34 -16.86
CA PRO A 68 25.95 7.35 -17.92
C PRO A 68 24.55 7.96 -18.07
N LEU A 69 24.48 9.25 -18.44
CA LEU A 69 23.22 9.97 -18.67
C LEU A 69 22.25 9.23 -19.60
N GLY A 70 22.77 8.58 -20.65
CA GLY A 70 21.96 7.81 -21.60
C GLY A 70 21.24 6.58 -21.01
N ASN A 71 21.58 6.19 -19.77
CA ASN A 71 20.95 5.08 -19.06
C ASN A 71 19.94 5.54 -18.00
N LEU A 72 19.85 6.85 -17.70
CA LEU A 72 18.96 7.35 -16.63
C LEU A 72 17.48 7.06 -16.87
N ASP A 73 17.02 7.05 -18.12
CA ASP A 73 15.64 6.68 -18.45
C ASP A 73 15.33 5.22 -18.06
N ALA A 74 16.29 4.31 -18.29
CA ALA A 74 16.15 2.91 -17.90
C ALA A 74 16.13 2.77 -16.37
N GLU A 75 16.97 3.53 -15.67
CA GLU A 75 16.99 3.53 -14.20
C GLU A 75 15.70 4.15 -13.61
N THR A 76 15.13 5.17 -14.24
CA THR A 76 13.80 5.73 -13.89
C THR A 76 12.68 4.69 -14.07
N GLY A 77 12.75 3.89 -15.14
CA GLY A 77 11.82 2.77 -15.36
C GLY A 77 11.92 1.71 -14.25
N GLU A 78 13.13 1.40 -13.77
CA GLU A 78 13.33 0.48 -12.65
C GLU A 78 12.72 0.99 -11.34
N TRP A 79 12.83 2.30 -11.06
CA TRP A 79 12.15 2.93 -9.93
C TRP A 79 10.64 2.75 -10.01
N GLY A 80 10.02 3.19 -11.12
CA GLY A 80 8.57 3.12 -11.28
C GLY A 80 8.04 1.68 -11.22
N ALA A 81 8.77 0.71 -11.79
CA ALA A 81 8.38 -0.69 -11.71
C ALA A 81 8.41 -1.24 -10.27
N PHE A 82 9.45 -0.89 -9.51
CA PHE A 82 9.56 -1.30 -8.11
C PHE A 82 8.50 -0.64 -7.24
N GLU A 83 8.31 0.67 -7.36
CA GLU A 83 7.34 1.45 -6.59
C GLU A 83 5.92 0.91 -6.77
N ASN A 84 5.52 0.67 -8.02
CA ASN A 84 4.22 0.06 -8.33
C ASN A 84 4.07 -1.33 -7.71
N SER A 85 5.09 -2.18 -7.80
CA SER A 85 5.07 -3.51 -7.21
C SER A 85 4.99 -3.47 -5.69
N TYR A 86 5.73 -2.54 -5.05
CA TYR A 86 5.72 -2.33 -3.62
C TYR A 86 4.34 -1.90 -3.13
N TYR A 87 3.78 -0.83 -3.69
CA TYR A 87 2.47 -0.31 -3.25
C TYR A 87 1.34 -1.29 -3.51
N LYS A 88 1.34 -1.97 -4.67
CA LYS A 88 0.36 -3.03 -4.94
C LYS A 88 0.43 -4.13 -3.88
N THR A 89 1.64 -4.55 -3.52
CA THR A 89 1.84 -5.58 -2.50
C THR A 89 1.32 -5.10 -1.15
N VAL A 90 1.74 -3.92 -0.68
CA VAL A 90 1.27 -3.33 0.59
C VAL A 90 -0.24 -3.19 0.62
N ALA A 91 -0.87 -2.78 -0.48
CA ALA A 91 -2.32 -2.69 -0.58
C ALA A 91 -2.98 -4.06 -0.35
N TYR A 92 -2.47 -5.14 -0.95
CA TYR A 92 -3.02 -6.49 -0.74
C TYR A 92 -2.94 -6.95 0.71
N TYR A 93 -1.83 -6.64 1.39
CA TYR A 93 -1.71 -6.94 2.82
C TYR A 93 -2.76 -6.20 3.64
N LYS A 94 -2.92 -4.89 3.39
CA LYS A 94 -3.89 -4.07 4.12
C LYS A 94 -5.32 -4.51 3.88
N THR A 95 -5.69 -4.77 2.62
CA THR A 95 -7.04 -5.25 2.27
C THR A 95 -7.37 -6.55 2.98
N ILE A 96 -6.46 -7.54 3.00
CA ILE A 96 -6.72 -8.80 3.69
C ILE A 96 -6.89 -8.60 5.20
N LEU A 97 -6.12 -7.71 5.82
CA LEU A 97 -6.29 -7.40 7.23
C LEU A 97 -7.62 -6.70 7.50
N ASP A 98 -7.96 -5.68 6.72
CA ASP A 98 -9.17 -4.88 6.86
C ASP A 98 -10.44 -5.73 6.66
N ASP A 99 -10.46 -6.60 5.65
CA ASP A 99 -11.59 -7.49 5.35
C ASP A 99 -11.85 -8.53 6.46
N ASN A 100 -10.83 -8.79 7.30
CA ASN A 100 -10.90 -9.77 8.39
C ASN A 100 -10.85 -9.14 9.78
N GLN A 101 -10.91 -7.80 9.89
CA GLN A 101 -11.17 -7.14 11.17
C GLN A 101 -12.60 -7.46 11.61
N PRO A 102 -12.85 -7.80 12.88
CA PRO A 102 -14.20 -7.92 13.39
C PRO A 102 -14.88 -6.57 13.17
N SER A 103 -15.92 -6.54 12.34
CA SER A 103 -16.67 -5.33 12.07
C SER A 103 -17.13 -4.77 13.42
N ASN A 104 -16.57 -3.63 13.83
CA ASN A 104 -17.26 -2.78 14.79
C ASN A 104 -18.49 -2.27 14.05
N LEU A 105 -19.55 -3.08 14.08
CA LEU A 105 -20.91 -2.67 13.80
C LEU A 105 -21.22 -1.53 14.77
N LEU A 106 -20.89 -0.31 14.36
CA LEU A 106 -21.47 0.88 14.94
C LEU A 106 -22.96 0.84 14.60
N ASP A 107 -23.71 0.38 15.61
CA ASP A 107 -24.99 0.91 16.01
C ASP A 107 -25.99 1.19 14.89
N ASN A 108 -26.67 0.10 14.57
CA ASN A 108 -28.04 0.13 14.09
C ASN A 108 -28.94 0.64 15.23
N ASN A 109 -29.29 1.92 15.26
CA ASN A 109 -30.50 2.38 15.94
C ASN A 109 -31.13 3.59 15.21
N SER A 110 -32.26 3.29 14.56
CA SER A 110 -33.50 4.08 14.42
C SER A 110 -33.44 5.59 14.17
N SER A 111 -34.26 6.22 13.34
CA SER A 111 -35.37 5.84 12.46
C SER A 111 -35.78 7.16 11.81
N ALA A 112 -36.32 7.08 10.60
CA ALA A 112 -37.08 8.14 9.97
C ALA A 112 -37.99 8.88 10.97
N ARG A 113 -37.77 10.19 11.12
CA ARG A 113 -38.79 11.16 11.48
C ARG A 113 -38.77 12.30 10.45
N THR A 114 -39.57 12.08 9.42
CA THR A 114 -40.50 13.04 8.82
C THR A 114 -40.12 14.52 8.87
N GLU A 115 -39.74 15.05 7.72
CA GLU A 115 -40.49 16.10 7.01
C GLU A 115 -41.61 16.77 7.84
N SER A 116 -41.24 17.63 8.80
CA SER A 116 -42.15 18.48 9.56
C SER A 116 -41.58 19.86 9.92
N ASP A 117 -40.33 20.18 9.54
CA ASP A 117 -39.71 21.50 9.82
C ASP A 117 -39.83 22.51 8.67
N ARG A 118 -40.76 22.32 7.72
CA ARG A 118 -40.95 23.24 6.58
C ARG A 118 -42.16 24.18 6.68
N LEU A 119 -42.75 24.37 7.86
CA LEU A 119 -43.93 25.25 8.02
C LEU A 119 -43.97 26.06 9.32
N GLU A 120 -42.86 26.62 9.80
CA GLU A 120 -42.94 27.76 10.74
C GLU A 120 -41.80 28.76 10.51
N LEU A 121 -41.90 29.55 9.45
CA LEU A 121 -41.25 30.87 9.40
C LEU A 121 -42.16 31.82 8.60
N SER A 122 -42.99 32.52 9.36
CA SER A 122 -43.34 33.92 9.11
C SER A 122 -44.31 34.21 7.95
N GLN A 123 -45.54 33.70 8.08
CA GLN A 123 -46.67 34.64 7.98
C GLN A 123 -46.63 35.54 9.23
N ASN A 124 -45.94 36.67 9.12
CA ASN A 124 -46.12 37.84 9.99
C ASN A 124 -45.40 39.05 9.38
N SER A 125 -46.07 39.71 8.44
CA SER A 125 -45.93 41.14 8.15
C SER A 125 -47.11 41.59 7.29
N VAL A 126 -48.25 41.78 7.96
CA VAL A 126 -49.29 42.73 7.54
C VAL A 126 -49.56 43.57 8.78
N ILE A 127 -49.00 44.78 8.83
CA ILE A 127 -49.72 46.08 8.86
C ILE A 127 -48.79 47.10 8.21
#